data_AF-A0AAV2B2Y1-F1
#
_entry.id   AF-A0AAV2B2Y1-F1
#
_cell.length_a   1.000
_cell.length_b   1.000
_cell.length_c   1.000
_cell.angle_alpha   90.00
_cell.angle_beta   90.00
_cell.angle_gamma   90.00
#
_symmetry.space_group_name_H-M   'P 1'
#
loop_
_entity.id
_entity.type
_entity.pdbx_description
1 polymer ?
#
loop_
_entity_poly.entity_id
_entity_poly.type
_entity_poly.pdbx_seq_one_letter_code
_entity_poly.pdbx_strand_id
1 'polypeptide(L)'
;SHDAWSWASYFHEGSLCDAETGFLRPETAKDSSGKWNIIVQTDTIRQRVPIEMCRKTNSSCKKMLNCGLKSQCLQKYNYHLLMSLNPSQKHDC
;
A
#
# COMPACT_ATOMS: atom_id res chain seq x y z
N SER A 1 26.12 -17.89 -16.01
CA SER A 1 26.53 -16.60 -15.43
C SER A 1 25.28 -15.90 -14.97
N HIS A 2 25.08 -15.69 -13.67
CA HIS A 2 23.96 -14.92 -13.13
C HIS A 2 24.53 -13.59 -12.65
N ASP A 3 24.19 -12.51 -13.33
CA ASP A 3 24.68 -11.17 -13.01
C ASP A 3 24.06 -10.70 -11.68
N ALA A 4 24.86 -10.81 -10.62
CA ALA A 4 24.50 -10.50 -9.23
C ALA A 4 24.16 -9.00 -8.99
N TRP A 5 24.26 -8.16 -10.01
CA TRP A 5 23.96 -6.72 -9.96
C TRP A 5 22.59 -6.38 -10.52
N SER A 6 21.90 -7.36 -11.12
CA SER A 6 20.54 -7.18 -11.58
C SER A 6 19.55 -7.63 -10.50
N TRP A 7 18.78 -6.68 -10.00
CA TRP A 7 17.50 -6.80 -9.29
C TRP A 7 16.59 -7.92 -9.84
N ALA A 8 16.76 -8.28 -11.12
CA ALA A 8 16.03 -9.32 -11.83
C ALA A 8 16.06 -10.68 -11.10
N SER A 9 17.18 -11.06 -10.49
CA SER A 9 17.28 -12.33 -9.76
C SER A 9 16.36 -12.40 -8.54
N TYR A 10 16.15 -11.29 -7.83
CA TYR A 10 15.23 -11.21 -6.69
C TYR A 10 13.76 -11.32 -7.10
N PHE A 11 13.40 -10.88 -8.30
CA PHE A 11 12.05 -11.05 -8.84
C PHE A 11 11.76 -12.51 -9.25
N HIS A 12 12.78 -13.31 -9.53
CA HIS A 12 12.61 -14.72 -9.91
C HIS A 12 12.34 -15.66 -8.72
N GLU A 13 12.72 -15.30 -7.49
CA GLU A 13 12.53 -16.19 -6.33
C GLU A 13 11.09 -16.21 -5.76
N GLY A 14 10.20 -15.34 -6.23
CA GLY A 14 8.80 -15.29 -5.82
C GLY A 14 8.61 -14.78 -4.38
N SER A 15 7.62 -13.90 -4.19
CA SER A 15 7.35 -13.29 -2.90
C SER A 15 7.02 -14.32 -1.81
N LEU A 16 7.51 -14.07 -0.59
CA LEU A 16 7.19 -14.86 0.60
C LEU A 16 5.71 -14.70 1.03
N CYS A 17 5.12 -13.55 0.72
CA CYS A 17 3.74 -13.22 1.02
C CYS A 17 3.00 -12.89 -0.28
N ASP A 18 1.82 -13.46 -0.46
CA ASP A 18 0.97 -13.06 -1.58
C ASP A 18 0.41 -11.66 -1.32
N ALA A 19 0.58 -10.77 -2.30
CA ALA A 19 0.02 -9.44 -2.28
C ALA A 19 -0.76 -9.17 -3.57
N GLU A 20 -1.85 -8.43 -3.44
CA GLU A 20 -2.61 -7.88 -4.55
C GLU A 20 -2.12 -6.46 -4.80
N THR A 21 -1.66 -6.21 -6.02
CA THR A 21 -1.18 -4.90 -6.46
C THR A 21 -2.23 -4.23 -7.35
N GLY A 22 -2.30 -2.90 -7.28
CA GLY A 22 -3.27 -2.17 -8.08
C GLY A 22 -3.18 -0.67 -7.88
N PHE A 23 -4.22 0.02 -8.33
CA PHE A 23 -4.35 1.46 -8.14
C PHE A 23 -5.74 1.76 -7.61
N LEU A 24 -5.81 2.52 -6.52
CA LEU A 24 -7.06 3.07 -6.01
C LEU A 24 -7.22 4.52 -6.48
N ARG A 25 -8.46 4.92 -6.73
CA ARG A 25 -8.85 6.33 -6.86
C ARG A 25 -9.68 6.67 -5.62
N PRO A 26 -9.05 7.14 -4.53
CA PRO A 26 -9.77 7.38 -3.29
C PRO A 26 -10.68 8.61 -3.41
N GLU A 27 -11.88 8.52 -2.85
CA GLU A 27 -12.81 9.64 -2.65
C GLU A 27 -12.66 10.24 -1.24
N THR A 28 -12.26 9.42 -0.27
CA THR A 28 -11.96 9.83 1.09
C THR A 28 -10.69 9.14 1.57
N ALA A 29 -9.92 9.80 2.43
CA ALA A 29 -8.76 9.20 3.06
C ALA A 29 -8.54 9.77 4.47
N LYS A 30 -7.81 9.02 5.29
CA LYS A 30 -7.42 9.42 6.63
C LYS A 30 -6.04 10.08 6.59
N ASP A 31 -5.91 11.27 7.16
CA ASP A 31 -4.63 11.97 7.26
C ASP A 31 -3.73 11.42 8.38
N SER A 32 -2.52 11.98 8.50
CA SER A 32 -1.55 11.62 9.55
C SER A 32 -2.03 11.93 10.97
N SER A 33 -2.98 12.86 11.13
CA SER A 33 -3.62 13.17 12.42
C SER A 33 -4.80 12.24 12.75
N GLY A 34 -5.16 11.37 11.80
CA GLY A 34 -6.24 10.43 11.92
C GLY A 34 -7.63 11.00 11.60
N LYS A 35 -7.71 12.16 10.95
CA LYS A 35 -8.98 12.74 10.52
C LYS A 35 -9.31 12.32 9.09
N TRP A 36 -10.59 12.14 8.82
CA TRP A 36 -11.08 11.84 7.48
C TRP A 36 -11.21 13.13 6.68
N ASN A 37 -10.60 13.15 5.50
CA ASN A 37 -10.71 14.24 4.54
C ASN A 37 -11.28 13.72 3.22
N ILE A 38 -11.97 14.60 2.50
CA ILE A 38 -12.47 14.32 1.15
C ILE A 38 -11.31 14.53 0.18
N ILE A 39 -11.03 13.56 -0.67
CA ILE A 39 -9.98 13.67 -1.68
C ILE A 39 -10.57 14.30 -2.93
N VAL A 40 -9.96 15.39 -3.39
CA VAL A 40 -10.44 16.15 -4.54
C VAL A 40 -10.17 15.35 -5.82
N GLN A 41 -11.26 15.00 -6.50
CA GLN A 41 -11.25 14.25 -7.75
C GLN A 41 -12.11 15.03 -8.76
N THR A 42 -11.49 15.63 -9.77
CA THR A 42 -12.18 16.35 -10.85
C THR A 42 -11.76 15.78 -12.21
N ASP A 43 -12.33 16.32 -13.30
CA ASP A 43 -11.90 15.97 -14.65
C ASP A 43 -10.49 16.45 -15.00
N THR A 44 -9.99 17.46 -14.29
CA THR A 44 -8.61 17.95 -14.43
C THR A 44 -7.67 17.34 -13.39
N ILE A 45 -8.19 16.95 -12.23
CA ILE A 45 -7.42 16.41 -11.10
C ILE A 45 -7.83 14.96 -10.87
N ARG A 46 -7.05 14.03 -11.44
CA ARG A 46 -7.26 12.58 -11.28
C ARG A 46 -6.16 11.97 -10.42
N GLN A 47 -6.44 11.74 -9.14
CA GLN A 47 -5.45 11.21 -8.19
C GLN A 47 -5.62 9.71 -8.03
N ARG A 48 -4.57 8.94 -8.38
CA ARG A 48 -4.51 7.49 -8.22
C ARG A 48 -3.36 7.12 -7.31
N VAL A 49 -3.60 6.23 -6.37
CA VAL A 49 -2.62 5.75 -5.39
C VAL A 49 -2.29 4.30 -5.71
N PRO A 50 -1.01 3.94 -5.94
CA PRO A 50 -0.61 2.55 -6.05
C PRO A 50 -0.83 1.84 -4.71
N ILE A 51 -1.44 0.67 -4.74
CA ILE A 51 -1.64 -0.16 -3.56
C ILE A 51 -0.94 -1.50 -3.72
N GLU A 52 -0.48 -2.01 -2.59
CA GLU A 52 0.01 -3.35 -2.41
C GLU A 52 -0.57 -3.88 -1.10
N MET A 53 -1.52 -4.79 -1.21
CA MET A 53 -2.23 -5.34 -0.06
C MET A 53 -1.93 -6.82 0.12
N CYS A 54 -1.54 -7.24 1.32
CA CYS A 54 -1.40 -8.64 1.65
C CYS A 54 -2.73 -9.36 1.39
N ARG A 55 -2.72 -10.41 0.56
CA ARG A 55 -3.90 -11.23 0.29
C ARG A 55 -4.38 -11.96 1.55
N LYS A 56 -3.44 -12.32 2.43
CA LYS A 56 -3.70 -12.94 3.74
C LYS A 56 -2.80 -12.33 4.82
N THR A 57 -3.26 -11.25 5.42
CA THR A 57 -2.60 -10.65 6.59
C THR A 57 -2.55 -11.65 7.74
N ASN A 58 -1.49 -11.60 8.53
CA ASN A 58 -1.24 -12.45 9.70
C ASN A 58 -0.99 -13.93 9.41
N SER A 59 -0.91 -14.33 8.14
CA SER A 59 -0.57 -15.70 7.74
C SER A 59 0.93 -15.97 7.76
N SER A 60 1.35 -17.22 7.91
CA SER A 60 2.76 -17.60 7.84
C SER A 60 3.32 -17.46 6.43
N CYS A 61 4.59 -17.02 6.34
CA CYS A 61 5.26 -16.81 5.06
C CYS A 61 5.43 -18.13 4.31
N LYS A 62 5.24 -18.10 2.98
CA LYS A 62 5.58 -19.22 2.11
C LYS A 62 7.07 -19.56 2.25
N LYS A 63 7.42 -20.84 2.09
CA LYS A 63 8.80 -21.36 2.12
C LYS A 63 9.54 -21.30 3.47
N MET A 64 8.96 -20.71 4.52
CA MET A 64 9.57 -20.67 5.87
C MET A 64 9.00 -21.72 6.85
N LEU A 65 8.02 -22.51 6.42
CA LEU A 65 7.32 -23.49 7.26
C LEU A 65 8.21 -24.65 7.76
N ASN A 66 9.31 -24.95 7.07
CA ASN A 66 10.13 -26.13 7.34
C ASN A 66 11.28 -25.89 8.33
N CYS A 67 11.53 -24.64 8.74
CA CYS A 67 12.71 -24.28 9.55
C CYS A 67 12.39 -24.03 11.03
N GLY A 68 11.15 -24.28 11.49
CA GLY A 68 10.73 -23.97 12.87
C GLY A 68 10.70 -22.47 13.22
N LEU A 69 10.95 -21.60 12.22
CA LEU A 69 10.92 -20.15 12.35
C LEU A 69 9.48 -19.64 12.28
N LYS A 70 9.05 -18.93 13.33
CA LYS A 70 7.77 -18.22 13.32
C LYS A 70 7.88 -17.03 12.37
N SER A 71 7.07 -17.04 11.32
CA SER A 71 6.99 -15.97 10.31
C SER A 71 5.55 -15.52 10.15
N GLN A 72 5.36 -14.25 9.79
CA GLN A 72 4.04 -13.66 9.62
C GLN A 72 4.06 -12.55 8.56
N CYS A 73 3.12 -12.60 7.62
CA CYS A 73 2.86 -11.56 6.64
C CYS A 73 2.11 -10.39 7.28
N LEU A 74 2.72 -9.21 7.30
CA LEU A 74 2.14 -8.00 7.91
C LEU A 74 1.87 -6.94 6.84
N GLN A 75 0.68 -6.34 6.89
CA GLN A 75 0.35 -5.20 6.04
C GLN A 75 1.08 -3.95 6.55
N LYS A 76 1.91 -3.36 5.68
CA LYS A 76 2.51 -2.04 5.91
C LYS A 76 1.76 -1.00 5.10
N TYR A 77 1.61 0.19 5.67
CA TYR A 77 0.96 1.31 5.02
C TYR A 77 1.97 2.44 4.85
N ASN A 78 1.81 3.23 3.78
CA ASN A 78 2.60 4.42 3.52
C ASN A 78 1.66 5.63 3.38
N TYR A 79 2.20 6.81 3.65
CA TYR A 79 1.52 8.06 3.44
C TYR A 79 1.71 8.53 2.00
N HIS A 80 0.64 9.04 1.41
CA HIS A 80 0.66 9.66 0.09
C HIS A 80 0.13 11.08 0.20
N LEU A 81 0.79 12.02 -0.48
CA LEU A 81 0.32 13.39 -0.57
C LEU A 81 -0.81 13.46 -1.60
N LEU A 82 -1.99 13.90 -1.14
CA LEU A 82 -3.20 14.04 -1.95
C LEU A 82 -3.81 15.42 -1.72
N MET A 83 -4.53 15.92 -2.71
CA MET A 83 -5.29 17.16 -2.53
C MET A 83 -6.58 16.82 -1.80
N SER A 84 -6.82 17.45 -0.66
CA SER A 84 -7.95 17.12 0.19
C SER A 84 -8.67 18.34 0.74
N LEU A 85 -9.96 18.19 1.02
CA LEU A 85 -10.80 19.16 1.72
C LEU A 85 -11.19 18.59 3.07
N ASN A 86 -11.03 19.40 4.13
CA ASN A 86 -11.46 19.03 5.47
C ASN A 86 -12.94 19.41 5.66
N PRO A 87 -13.85 18.45 5.79
CA PRO A 87 -15.29 18.75 5.90
C PRO A 87 -15.67 19.43 7.21
N SER A 88 -14.84 19.32 8.26
CA SER A 88 -15.07 19.94 9.56
C SER A 88 -14.50 21.35 9.66
N GLN A 89 -13.68 21.76 8.70
CA GLN A 89 -13.12 23.10 8.66
C GLN A 89 -14.19 24.06 8.14
N LYS A 90 -14.83 24.79 9.07
CA LYS A 90 -15.66 25.93 8.70
C LYS A 90 -14.77 26.99 8.07
N HIS A 91 -14.98 27.25 6.79
CA HIS A 91 -14.51 28.49 6.18
C HIS A 91 -15.55 29.55 6.51
N ASP A 92 -15.17 30.54 7.31
CA ASP A 92 -15.92 31.79 7.36
C ASP A 92 -15.70 32.48 6.01
N CYS A 93 -16.77 32.55 5.22
CA CYS A 93 -16.81 33.27 3.94
C CYS A 93 -16.94 34.77 4.18
#